data_AF-A0A292PHR7-F1
#
_entry.id   AF-A0A292PHR7-F1
#
_cell.length_a   1.000
_cell.length_b   1.000
_cell.length_c   1.000
_cell.angle_alpha   90.00
_cell.angle_beta   90.00
_cell.angle_gamma   90.00
#
_symmetry.space_group_name_H-M   'P 1'
#
loop_
_entity.id
_entity.type
_entity.pdbx_description
1 polymer ?
#
loop_
_entity_poly.entity_id
_entity_poly.type
_entity_poly.pdbx_seq_one_letter_code
_entity_poly.pdbx_strand_id
1 'polypeptide(L)'
;MDFTTATFKNFENIEGHDMYDRAAVFGDFLQYMKDNGHMNYRLQNFSGCGPEMRVKTSIHENGFDYVSFVSNDYLGFTQHPKVKAAAIQGISDFGTGAGASPLIGYTANSATLMSLLQKEDLAIVDMAVHSSIYEGCILTNTKTFLHNHMESLERILKAARSQYRTKLVIVDGVYSQDGDLAPLREIIGLARQYGAYVMVDDAHGIGVLGETGRGALEQHDLLHEVDIISGTFSKTFANIGGYVIANPDLINFLKFQSRQQIFSATSTPAAAGIIKAIELIDEEPQWQLKLWENINYFKKGLQDIGIDTGTTASAIVPVKIGDPHKTGDAGKLLLKAGIYTNPILYPAVAKKDARIRMSLMATHTREQLDKALSAFEFVNQKLDIDKVYKMVRKVTEGPIRNKEKTRLKLLNAVGEIIKTEGYKGLGVNNIAAKAKADKKLIYLYFGNVDKLVETYVRQKDYWSAFSEGIQGLIEANQGNFGQELASQILVDQFNFFLDAEEMQKVILWEISEKNALMREIADAREILGNELFKLTDPHFGGTDVDIRAIQALLIGGIYYLVLHAKSNGSTFCGLDINELPDQQRIIKSLRQLVEWSYAKAKK
;
A
#
# COMPACT_ATOMS: atom_id res chain seq x y z
N MET A 1 5.01 -21.60 34.01
CA MET A 1 4.66 -20.77 32.84
C MET A 1 3.26 -21.17 32.38
N ASP A 2 2.39 -20.22 32.04
CA ASP A 2 1.07 -20.53 31.49
C ASP A 2 1.17 -20.77 29.97
N PHE A 3 0.97 -22.02 29.53
CA PHE A 3 1.07 -22.39 28.11
C PHE A 3 -0.08 -21.91 27.25
N THR A 4 -1.21 -21.49 27.85
CA THR A 4 -2.32 -20.94 27.08
C THR A 4 -1.92 -19.61 26.44
N THR A 5 -1.12 -18.80 27.13
CA THR A 5 -0.70 -17.47 26.65
C THR A 5 0.76 -17.40 26.20
N ALA A 6 1.52 -18.49 26.37
CA ALA A 6 2.91 -18.60 25.98
C ALA A 6 3.10 -18.55 24.46
N THR A 7 4.25 -18.02 24.05
CA THR A 7 4.69 -17.92 22.65
C THR A 7 6.15 -18.35 22.56
N PHE A 8 6.65 -18.67 21.36
CA PHE A 8 8.05 -19.09 21.18
C PHE A 8 9.07 -18.13 21.82
N LYS A 9 8.77 -16.83 21.83
CA LYS A 9 9.63 -15.81 22.45
C LYS A 9 9.79 -15.97 23.96
N ASN A 10 8.78 -16.50 24.65
CA ASN A 10 8.84 -16.68 26.11
C ASN A 10 9.91 -17.70 26.54
N PHE A 11 10.39 -18.53 25.62
CA PHE A 11 11.40 -19.56 25.89
C PHE A 11 12.82 -19.12 25.51
N GLU A 12 12.98 -17.96 24.85
CA GLU A 12 14.32 -17.42 24.52
C GLU A 12 15.13 -17.08 25.76
N ASN A 13 14.47 -16.56 26.80
CA ASN A 13 15.07 -16.32 28.10
C ASN A 13 14.01 -16.39 29.21
N ILE A 14 14.12 -17.41 30.07
CA ILE A 14 13.26 -17.59 31.24
C ILE A 14 14.11 -17.24 32.46
N GLU A 15 13.64 -16.31 33.28
CA GLU A 15 14.36 -15.88 34.48
C GLU A 15 14.66 -17.07 35.41
N GLY A 16 15.91 -17.15 35.87
CA GLY A 16 16.38 -18.21 36.77
C GLY A 16 16.52 -19.61 36.16
N HIS A 17 16.30 -19.79 34.85
CA HIS A 17 16.46 -21.08 34.16
C HIS A 17 17.73 -21.09 33.30
N ASP A 18 18.52 -22.15 33.37
CA ASP A 18 19.67 -22.33 32.49
C ASP A 18 19.25 -22.80 31.08
N MET A 19 20.22 -23.19 30.23
CA MET A 19 19.90 -23.66 28.87
C MET A 19 19.11 -24.98 28.83
N TYR A 20 19.33 -25.90 29.78
CA TYR A 20 18.63 -27.17 29.85
C TYR A 20 17.26 -27.01 30.49
N ASP A 21 17.14 -26.20 31.54
CA ASP A 21 15.85 -25.89 32.17
C ASP A 21 14.90 -25.24 31.15
N ARG A 22 15.39 -24.25 30.38
CA ARG A 22 14.61 -23.62 29.30
C ARG A 22 14.18 -24.62 28.23
N ALA A 23 15.08 -25.53 27.84
CA ALA A 23 14.78 -26.56 26.85
C ALA A 23 13.73 -27.56 27.36
N ALA A 24 13.78 -27.95 28.64
CA ALA A 24 12.79 -28.83 29.26
C ALA A 24 11.40 -28.20 29.25
N VAL A 25 11.27 -26.95 29.72
CA VAL A 25 9.99 -26.21 29.74
C VAL A 25 9.47 -26.01 28.30
N PHE A 26 10.35 -25.81 27.31
CA PHE A 26 9.95 -25.76 25.91
C PHE A 26 9.46 -27.11 25.37
N GLY A 27 10.05 -28.23 25.81
CA GLY A 27 9.58 -29.57 25.51
C GLY A 27 8.14 -29.81 25.97
N ASP A 28 7.82 -29.40 27.19
CA ASP A 28 6.46 -29.47 27.74
C ASP A 28 5.47 -28.61 26.92
N PHE A 29 5.89 -27.42 26.50
CA PHE A 29 5.07 -26.57 25.62
C PHE A 29 4.81 -27.21 24.25
N LEU A 30 5.81 -27.86 23.65
CA LEU A 30 5.62 -28.59 22.40
C LEU A 30 4.64 -29.76 22.57
N GLN A 31 4.67 -30.46 23.71
CA GLN A 31 3.70 -31.51 23.99
C GLN A 31 2.29 -30.93 24.14
N TYR A 32 2.13 -29.84 24.88
CA TYR A 32 0.87 -29.10 24.99
C TYR A 32 0.31 -28.69 23.62
N MET A 33 1.15 -28.16 22.71
CA MET A 33 0.73 -27.80 21.35
C MET A 33 0.25 -29.01 20.54
N LYS A 34 0.88 -30.18 20.70
CA LYS A 34 0.45 -31.43 20.04
C LYS A 34 -0.89 -31.90 20.57
N ASP A 35 -1.05 -31.97 21.89
CA ASP A 35 -2.26 -32.46 22.55
C ASP A 35 -3.48 -31.59 22.20
N ASN A 36 -3.28 -30.29 22.00
CA ASN A 36 -4.31 -29.36 21.56
C ASN A 36 -4.53 -29.35 20.05
N GLY A 37 -3.70 -30.02 19.25
CA GLY A 37 -3.78 -30.04 17.79
C GLY A 37 -3.38 -28.70 17.14
N HIS A 38 -2.55 -27.92 17.82
CA HIS A 38 -2.02 -26.64 17.33
C HIS A 38 -0.60 -26.77 16.74
N MET A 39 0.01 -27.95 16.83
CA MET A 39 1.32 -28.25 16.25
C MET A 39 1.23 -28.47 14.72
N ASN A 40 1.32 -27.37 13.97
CA ASN A 40 1.22 -27.36 12.50
C ASN A 40 2.58 -27.17 11.80
N TYR A 41 3.68 -27.33 12.55
CA TYR A 41 5.05 -27.14 12.07
C TYR A 41 5.85 -28.43 12.15
N ARG A 42 6.89 -28.53 11.31
CA ARG A 42 7.79 -29.69 11.23
C ARG A 42 7.05 -31.01 11.03
N LEU A 43 5.98 -30.96 10.25
CA LEU A 43 5.20 -32.15 9.88
C LEU A 43 5.99 -33.00 8.90
N GLN A 44 5.97 -34.32 9.11
CA GLN A 44 6.65 -35.26 8.21
C GLN A 44 5.84 -35.37 6.92
N ASN A 45 6.49 -35.13 5.79
CA ASN A 45 5.91 -35.26 4.47
C ASN A 45 6.38 -36.55 3.79
N PHE A 46 5.47 -37.24 3.10
CA PHE A 46 5.69 -38.51 2.40
C PHE A 46 5.57 -38.41 0.87
N SER A 47 5.21 -37.23 0.34
CA SER A 47 5.14 -36.96 -1.09
C SER A 47 6.15 -35.88 -1.52
N GLY A 48 6.23 -35.58 -2.82
CA GLY A 48 6.85 -34.34 -3.28
C GLY A 48 6.08 -33.10 -2.78
N CYS A 49 6.71 -31.93 -2.86
CA CYS A 49 6.02 -30.66 -2.67
C CYS A 49 5.07 -30.41 -3.85
N GLY A 50 3.88 -29.90 -3.57
CA GLY A 50 2.84 -29.71 -4.58
C GLY A 50 1.58 -29.06 -4.01
N PRO A 51 0.56 -28.81 -4.85
CA PRO A 51 -0.76 -28.35 -4.41
C PRO A 51 -1.52 -29.43 -3.62
N GLU A 52 -1.03 -30.67 -3.63
CA GLU A 52 -1.43 -31.75 -2.74
C GLU A 52 -0.20 -32.38 -2.12
N MET A 53 -0.25 -32.69 -0.82
CA MET A 53 0.86 -33.28 -0.09
C MET A 53 0.39 -34.37 0.89
N ARG A 54 1.10 -35.49 0.93
CA ARG A 54 0.85 -36.58 1.88
C ARG A 54 1.59 -36.34 3.18
N VAL A 55 0.89 -35.86 4.21
CA VAL A 55 1.53 -35.34 5.43
C VAL A 55 1.06 -36.09 6.68
N LYS A 56 1.99 -36.42 7.59
CA LYS A 56 1.69 -36.88 8.95
C LYS A 56 1.28 -35.70 9.82
N THR A 57 0.13 -35.80 10.47
CA THR A 57 -0.40 -34.77 11.37
C THR A 57 -0.83 -35.40 12.68
N SER A 58 -1.21 -34.58 13.68
CA SER A 58 -1.85 -35.05 14.91
C SER A 58 -3.23 -35.67 14.68
N ILE A 59 -3.86 -35.43 13.52
CA ILE A 59 -5.18 -35.98 13.16
C ILE A 59 -5.02 -37.30 12.38
N HIS A 60 -4.01 -37.36 11.51
CA HIS A 60 -3.72 -38.50 10.65
C HIS A 60 -2.26 -38.95 10.82
N GLU A 61 -2.03 -39.89 11.74
CA GLU A 61 -0.68 -40.35 12.10
C GLU A 61 0.00 -41.21 11.02
N ASN A 62 -0.78 -41.85 10.15
CA ASN A 62 -0.31 -42.70 9.04
C ASN A 62 -0.14 -41.93 7.72
N GLY A 63 -0.26 -40.60 7.76
CA GLY A 63 -0.27 -39.75 6.57
C GLY A 63 -1.64 -39.66 5.90
N PHE A 64 -1.97 -38.46 5.43
CA PHE A 64 -3.19 -38.16 4.68
C PHE A 64 -2.86 -37.17 3.56
N ASP A 65 -3.61 -37.22 2.46
CA ASP A 65 -3.40 -36.37 1.29
C ASP A 65 -4.18 -35.05 1.49
N TYR A 66 -3.43 -33.97 1.72
CA TYR A 66 -3.97 -32.64 1.99
C TYR A 66 -3.82 -31.74 0.78
N VAL A 67 -4.84 -30.92 0.49
CA VAL A 67 -4.64 -29.75 -0.38
C VAL A 67 -3.74 -28.77 0.36
N SER A 68 -2.61 -28.41 -0.25
CA SER A 68 -1.50 -27.76 0.43
C SER A 68 -1.30 -26.32 -0.04
N PHE A 69 -1.37 -25.39 0.91
CA PHE A 69 -1.09 -23.97 0.72
C PHE A 69 0.17 -23.53 1.47
N VAL A 70 1.06 -24.47 1.81
CA VAL A 70 2.27 -24.16 2.59
C VAL A 70 3.54 -24.05 1.74
N SER A 71 3.48 -24.52 0.49
CA SER A 71 4.62 -24.50 -0.43
C SER A 71 4.78 -23.12 -1.07
N ASN A 72 6.01 -22.60 -1.08
CA ASN A 72 6.35 -21.38 -1.83
C ASN A 72 6.85 -21.69 -3.25
N ASP A 73 6.60 -22.90 -3.76
CA ASP A 73 6.87 -23.29 -5.16
C ASP A 73 5.79 -22.72 -6.09
N TYR A 74 5.77 -21.38 -6.22
CA TYR A 74 4.66 -20.64 -6.83
C TYR A 74 4.30 -21.10 -8.25
N LEU A 75 5.29 -21.52 -9.04
CA LEU A 75 5.09 -22.01 -10.42
C LEU A 75 5.00 -23.53 -10.53
N GLY A 76 5.17 -24.27 -9.43
CA GLY A 76 5.16 -25.74 -9.44
C GLY A 76 6.42 -26.37 -10.04
N PHE A 77 7.53 -25.63 -10.08
CA PHE A 77 8.76 -26.04 -10.74
C PHE A 77 9.49 -27.16 -10.03
N THR A 78 9.23 -27.41 -8.73
CA THR A 78 9.83 -28.56 -8.02
C THR A 78 9.42 -29.90 -8.63
N GLN A 79 8.24 -29.95 -9.24
CA GLN A 79 7.73 -31.16 -9.89
C GLN A 79 7.90 -31.15 -11.41
N HIS A 80 8.38 -30.05 -12.00
CA HIS A 80 8.45 -29.88 -13.44
C HIS A 80 9.45 -30.85 -14.09
N PRO A 81 9.06 -31.60 -15.15
CA PRO A 81 9.91 -32.63 -15.75
C PRO A 81 11.27 -32.12 -16.23
N LYS A 82 11.32 -30.94 -16.86
CA LYS A 82 12.57 -30.35 -17.37
C LYS A 82 13.53 -29.96 -16.23
N VAL A 83 13.01 -29.46 -15.11
CA VAL A 83 13.82 -29.08 -13.94
C VAL A 83 14.41 -30.33 -13.29
N LYS A 84 13.60 -31.38 -13.10
CA LYS A 84 14.06 -32.68 -12.58
C LYS A 84 15.12 -33.30 -13.49
N ALA A 85 14.89 -33.30 -14.80
CA ALA A 85 15.83 -33.84 -15.77
C ALA A 85 17.19 -33.12 -15.70
N ALA A 86 17.19 -31.78 -15.63
CA ALA A 86 18.42 -31.01 -15.47
C ALA A 86 19.17 -31.34 -14.16
N ALA A 87 18.44 -31.48 -13.04
CA ALA A 87 19.04 -31.87 -11.77
C ALA A 87 19.62 -33.30 -11.79
N ILE A 88 18.89 -34.26 -12.37
CA ILE A 88 19.34 -35.66 -12.54
C ILE A 88 20.59 -35.71 -13.42
N GLN A 89 20.59 -34.97 -14.53
CA GLN A 89 21.73 -34.89 -15.43
C GLN A 89 22.96 -34.32 -14.71
N GLY A 90 22.80 -33.22 -13.96
CA GLY A 90 23.87 -32.64 -13.16
C GLY A 90 24.45 -33.64 -12.15
N ILE A 91 23.61 -34.42 -11.49
CA ILE A 91 24.05 -35.49 -10.57
C ILE A 91 24.79 -36.61 -11.33
N SER A 92 24.27 -37.02 -12.49
CA SER A 92 24.89 -38.07 -13.31
C SER A 92 26.28 -37.68 -13.80
N ASP A 93 26.46 -36.42 -14.20
CA ASP A 93 27.70 -35.94 -14.80
C ASP A 93 28.77 -35.59 -13.76
N PHE A 94 28.36 -35.01 -12.62
CA PHE A 94 29.28 -34.40 -11.66
C PHE A 94 29.20 -34.99 -10.24
N GLY A 95 28.33 -35.97 -10.01
CA GLY A 95 28.12 -36.60 -8.70
C GLY A 95 27.17 -35.81 -7.79
N THR A 96 27.07 -36.23 -6.52
CA THR A 96 26.05 -35.71 -5.59
C THR A 96 26.49 -34.47 -4.81
N GLY A 97 27.79 -34.20 -4.74
CA GLY A 97 28.33 -33.09 -3.96
C GLY A 97 29.62 -32.59 -4.58
N ALA A 98 29.85 -31.29 -4.46
CA ALA A 98 31.03 -30.67 -5.02
C ALA A 98 32.31 -30.91 -4.20
N GLY A 99 32.20 -31.39 -2.95
CA GLY A 99 33.35 -31.67 -2.09
C GLY A 99 34.23 -30.45 -1.76
N ALA A 100 33.73 -29.23 -1.99
CA ALA A 100 34.46 -27.96 -1.87
C ALA A 100 33.57 -26.86 -1.25
N SER A 101 34.16 -25.74 -0.86
CA SER A 101 33.46 -24.48 -0.50
C SER A 101 33.37 -23.56 -1.74
N PRO A 102 32.36 -22.68 -2.00
CA PRO A 102 31.26 -22.18 -1.14
C PRO A 102 29.79 -22.16 -1.69
N LEU A 103 28.75 -22.30 -0.85
CA LEU A 103 27.30 -22.12 -1.16
C LEU A 103 26.73 -20.97 -0.35
N ILE A 104 25.75 -20.26 -0.91
CA ILE A 104 24.82 -19.41 -0.15
C ILE A 104 23.37 -19.86 -0.36
N GLY A 105 22.64 -20.02 0.75
CA GLY A 105 21.19 -20.10 0.89
C GLY A 105 20.80 -19.71 2.32
N TYR A 106 19.62 -19.07 2.52
CA TYR A 106 19.19 -18.29 3.72
C TYR A 106 20.14 -17.15 4.13
N THR A 107 21.45 -17.38 4.05
CA THR A 107 22.52 -16.46 4.42
C THR A 107 22.78 -15.33 3.43
N ALA A 108 22.15 -15.30 2.25
CA ALA A 108 22.41 -14.26 1.24
C ALA A 108 22.25 -12.84 1.80
N ASN A 109 21.17 -12.61 2.54
CA ASN A 109 20.91 -11.37 3.23
C ASN A 109 21.90 -11.13 4.37
N SER A 110 21.97 -12.07 5.32
CA SER A 110 22.77 -11.91 6.54
C SER A 110 24.25 -11.73 6.23
N ALA A 111 24.78 -12.54 5.30
CA ALA A 111 26.17 -12.50 4.87
C ALA A 111 26.52 -11.19 4.17
N THR A 112 25.66 -10.75 3.24
CA THR A 112 25.87 -9.48 2.53
C THR A 112 25.90 -8.31 3.49
N LEU A 113 24.90 -8.21 4.38
CA LEU A 113 24.80 -7.11 5.32
C LEU A 113 25.96 -7.09 6.31
N MET A 114 26.35 -8.25 6.87
CA MET A 114 27.51 -8.36 7.77
C MET A 114 28.84 -8.02 7.09
N SER A 115 28.97 -8.28 5.77
CA SER A 115 30.17 -7.93 5.02
C SER A 115 30.22 -6.46 4.64
N LEU A 116 29.08 -5.84 4.31
CA LEU A 116 29.03 -4.47 3.80
C LEU A 116 28.94 -3.41 4.89
N LEU A 117 28.13 -3.66 5.93
CA LEU A 117 27.81 -2.65 6.93
C LEU A 117 28.68 -2.83 8.19
N GLN A 118 29.26 -1.72 8.64
CA GLN A 118 30.09 -1.64 9.85
C GLN A 118 29.43 -0.74 10.91
N LYS A 119 30.09 -0.59 12.07
CA LYS A 119 29.58 0.22 13.19
C LYS A 119 29.47 1.73 12.88
N GLU A 120 30.09 2.21 11.80
CA GLU A 120 29.99 3.59 11.31
C GLU A 120 28.83 3.81 10.33
N ASP A 121 28.13 2.73 9.96
CA ASP A 121 27.05 2.72 8.99
C ASP A 121 25.69 2.55 9.67
N LEU A 122 24.62 2.82 8.92
CA LEU A 122 23.23 2.72 9.36
C LEU A 122 22.41 1.84 8.42
N ALA A 123 21.82 0.77 8.96
CA ALA A 123 20.74 0.04 8.33
C ALA A 123 19.39 0.69 8.70
N ILE A 124 18.59 1.03 7.69
CA ILE A 124 17.23 1.57 7.84
C ILE A 124 16.26 0.52 7.31
N VAL A 125 15.57 -0.16 8.20
CA VAL A 125 14.89 -1.43 7.90
C VAL A 125 13.38 -1.25 8.01
N ASP A 126 12.61 -1.74 7.04
CA ASP A 126 11.16 -1.83 7.20
C ASP A 126 10.83 -2.84 8.31
N MET A 127 9.90 -2.51 9.21
CA MET A 127 9.63 -3.39 10.36
C MET A 127 9.16 -4.81 9.98
N ALA A 128 8.63 -5.01 8.77
CA ALA A 128 8.07 -6.28 8.30
C ALA A 128 9.04 -7.13 7.46
N VAL A 129 10.30 -6.70 7.24
CA VAL A 129 11.28 -7.51 6.51
C VAL A 129 11.56 -8.84 7.20
N HIS A 130 12.09 -9.77 6.43
CA HIS A 130 12.49 -11.08 6.92
C HIS A 130 13.59 -11.03 8.01
N SER A 131 13.57 -12.00 8.95
CA SER A 131 14.49 -12.07 10.09
C SER A 131 15.98 -12.09 9.70
N SER A 132 16.31 -12.67 8.54
CA SER A 132 17.69 -12.71 8.04
C SER A 132 18.31 -11.33 7.80
N ILE A 133 17.49 -10.29 7.58
CA ILE A 133 17.96 -8.89 7.51
C ILE A 133 18.42 -8.43 8.89
N TYR A 134 17.60 -8.64 9.93
CA TYR A 134 17.94 -8.29 11.31
C TYR A 134 19.19 -9.04 11.81
N GLU A 135 19.32 -10.32 11.46
CA GLU A 135 20.54 -11.10 11.74
C GLU A 135 21.77 -10.48 11.05
N GLY A 136 21.62 -10.03 9.80
CA GLY A 136 22.66 -9.36 9.03
C GLY A 136 23.11 -8.03 9.62
N CYS A 137 22.21 -7.32 10.33
CA CYS A 137 22.47 -6.00 10.88
C CYS A 137 22.91 -6.04 12.37
N ILE A 138 23.13 -7.20 12.97
CA ILE A 138 23.37 -7.33 14.42
C ILE A 138 24.60 -6.54 14.93
N LEU A 139 25.58 -6.28 14.05
CA LEU A 139 26.80 -5.52 14.35
C LEU A 139 26.76 -4.07 13.83
N THR A 140 25.65 -3.64 13.27
CA THR A 140 25.46 -2.34 12.61
C THR A 140 24.45 -1.49 13.39
N ASN A 141 24.57 -0.16 13.33
CA ASN A 141 23.48 0.69 13.80
C ASN A 141 22.24 0.38 12.98
N THR A 142 21.12 0.10 13.66
CA THR A 142 19.87 -0.25 13.00
C THR A 142 18.77 0.69 13.47
N LYS A 143 18.01 1.24 12.52
CA LYS A 143 16.76 1.97 12.76
C LYS A 143 15.66 1.30 11.96
N THR A 144 14.51 1.13 12.60
CA THR A 144 13.35 0.53 11.96
C THR A 144 12.32 1.61 11.67
N PHE A 145 11.75 1.63 10.46
CA PHE A 145 10.59 2.46 10.14
C PHE A 145 9.31 1.63 10.11
N LEU A 146 8.17 2.28 10.34
CA LEU A 146 6.87 1.61 10.29
C LEU A 146 6.63 1.06 8.88
N HIS A 147 6.01 -0.11 8.84
CA HIS A 147 5.79 -0.86 7.60
C HIS A 147 5.15 0.00 6.50
N ASN A 148 5.82 0.08 5.34
CA ASN A 148 5.38 0.85 4.17
C ASN A 148 5.07 2.34 4.46
N HIS A 149 5.66 2.94 5.51
CA HIS A 149 5.33 4.30 5.95
C HIS A 149 6.42 5.32 5.59
N MET A 150 6.24 6.02 4.47
CA MET A 150 7.25 6.91 3.90
C MET A 150 7.65 8.09 4.80
N GLU A 151 6.72 8.69 5.56
CA GLU A 151 7.09 9.76 6.51
C GLU A 151 8.00 9.26 7.64
N SER A 152 7.81 8.01 8.09
CA SER A 152 8.65 7.41 9.13
C SER A 152 10.05 7.14 8.58
N LEU A 153 10.16 6.67 7.33
CA LEU A 153 11.41 6.49 6.61
C LEU A 153 12.12 7.85 6.44
N GLU A 154 11.42 8.86 5.91
CA GLU A 154 11.99 10.18 5.65
C GLU A 154 12.50 10.85 6.94
N ARG A 155 11.78 10.72 8.05
CA ARG A 155 12.23 11.24 9.35
C ARG A 155 13.57 10.64 9.78
N ILE A 156 13.77 9.34 9.59
CA ILE A 156 15.04 8.66 9.92
C ILE A 156 16.15 9.13 8.97
N LEU A 157 15.86 9.19 7.66
CA LEU A 157 16.82 9.66 6.65
C LEU A 157 17.27 11.11 6.90
N LYS A 158 16.34 12.02 7.23
CA LYS A 158 16.62 13.41 7.63
C LYS A 158 17.55 13.47 8.84
N ALA A 159 17.25 12.71 9.89
CA ALA A 159 18.06 12.68 11.10
C ALA A 159 19.47 12.09 10.87
N ALA A 160 19.57 11.07 10.02
CA ALA A 160 20.81 10.37 9.74
C ALA A 160 21.75 11.08 8.75
N ARG A 161 21.30 12.18 8.10
CA ARG A 161 21.92 12.78 6.91
C ARG A 161 23.44 12.94 7.01
N SER A 162 23.94 13.42 8.15
CA SER A 162 25.37 13.71 8.41
C SER A 162 25.99 12.87 9.53
N GLN A 163 25.28 11.86 10.05
CA GLN A 163 25.73 11.10 11.23
C GLN A 163 26.46 9.80 10.88
N TYR A 164 26.19 9.25 9.69
CA TYR A 164 26.66 7.92 9.29
C TYR A 164 27.40 7.98 7.97
N ARG A 165 28.42 7.13 7.83
CA ARG A 165 29.22 7.01 6.61
C ARG A 165 28.36 6.47 5.47
N THR A 166 27.70 5.35 5.71
CA THR A 166 26.77 4.71 4.77
C THR A 166 25.39 4.59 5.40
N LYS A 167 24.35 4.84 4.59
CA LYS A 167 22.95 4.58 4.95
C LYS A 167 22.41 3.58 3.92
N LEU A 168 21.88 2.45 4.38
CA LEU A 168 21.24 1.45 3.52
C LEU A 168 19.79 1.28 3.95
N VAL A 169 18.85 1.62 3.06
CA VAL A 169 17.43 1.34 3.22
C VAL A 169 17.16 -0.08 2.74
N ILE A 170 16.50 -0.89 3.56
CA ILE A 170 16.30 -2.33 3.30
C ILE A 170 14.82 -2.66 3.42
N VAL A 171 14.25 -3.22 2.34
CA VAL A 171 12.84 -3.59 2.23
C VAL A 171 12.68 -4.92 1.50
N ASP A 172 11.54 -5.59 1.70
CA ASP A 172 11.15 -6.72 0.85
C ASP A 172 10.31 -6.16 -0.33
N GLY A 173 10.54 -6.65 -1.56
CA GLY A 173 9.69 -6.33 -2.70
C GLY A 173 8.27 -6.85 -2.51
N VAL A 174 8.16 -8.07 -1.98
CA VAL A 174 6.92 -8.71 -1.53
C VAL A 174 7.10 -9.20 -0.10
N TYR A 175 6.33 -8.65 0.83
CA TYR A 175 6.47 -8.99 2.24
C TYR A 175 5.90 -10.37 2.55
N SER A 176 6.72 -11.20 3.19
CA SER A 176 6.42 -12.62 3.35
C SER A 176 5.14 -12.93 4.14
N GLN A 177 4.67 -12.06 5.02
CA GLN A 177 3.50 -12.34 5.88
C GLN A 177 2.19 -11.77 5.35
N ASP A 178 2.21 -10.54 4.84
CA ASP A 178 1.04 -9.82 4.33
C ASP A 178 0.81 -10.03 2.84
N GLY A 179 1.86 -10.41 2.11
CA GLY A 179 1.81 -10.59 0.66
C GLY A 179 1.59 -9.28 -0.10
N ASP A 180 1.73 -8.14 0.56
CA ASP A 180 1.69 -6.81 -0.02
C ASP A 180 3.08 -6.38 -0.52
N LEU A 181 3.10 -5.23 -1.20
CA LEU A 181 4.27 -4.74 -1.93
C LEU A 181 4.86 -3.51 -1.25
N ALA A 182 6.17 -3.35 -1.33
CA ALA A 182 6.81 -2.09 -0.96
C ALA A 182 6.51 -0.99 -1.99
N PRO A 183 6.31 0.28 -1.59
CA PRO A 183 6.22 1.41 -2.50
C PRO A 183 7.63 1.78 -3.04
N LEU A 184 8.19 0.90 -3.88
CA LEU A 184 9.61 0.93 -4.28
C LEU A 184 10.03 2.26 -4.91
N ARG A 185 9.17 2.88 -5.75
CA ARG A 185 9.46 4.17 -6.41
C ARG A 185 9.67 5.29 -5.38
N GLU A 186 8.84 5.34 -4.34
CA GLU A 186 8.90 6.35 -3.29
C GLU A 186 10.11 6.11 -2.37
N ILE A 187 10.37 4.85 -2.02
CA ILE A 187 11.53 4.45 -1.20
C ILE A 187 12.84 4.83 -1.89
N ILE A 188 12.99 4.48 -3.18
CA ILE A 188 14.20 4.80 -3.95
C ILE A 188 14.35 6.31 -4.12
N GLY A 189 13.26 7.04 -4.39
CA GLY A 189 13.26 8.49 -4.47
C GLY A 189 13.76 9.16 -3.19
N LEU A 190 13.22 8.74 -2.03
CA LEU A 190 13.64 9.23 -0.72
C LEU A 190 15.09 8.85 -0.41
N ALA A 191 15.48 7.60 -0.64
CA ALA A 191 16.85 7.14 -0.38
C ALA A 191 17.87 8.01 -1.14
N ARG A 192 17.63 8.25 -2.44
CA ARG A 192 18.47 9.12 -3.27
C ARG A 192 18.52 10.55 -2.78
N GLN A 193 17.37 11.13 -2.43
CA GLN A 193 17.30 12.50 -1.91
C GLN A 193 18.19 12.72 -0.68
N TYR A 194 18.37 11.69 0.16
CA TYR A 194 19.17 11.75 1.38
C TYR A 194 20.54 11.04 1.29
N GLY A 195 20.95 10.63 0.08
CA GLY A 195 22.22 9.96 -0.17
C GLY A 195 22.33 8.62 0.56
N ALA A 196 21.28 7.81 0.51
CA ALA A 196 21.24 6.45 1.00
C ALA A 196 21.14 5.46 -0.17
N TYR A 197 21.71 4.28 0.01
CA TYR A 197 21.57 3.13 -0.89
C TYR A 197 20.28 2.37 -0.58
N VAL A 198 19.82 1.53 -1.49
CA VAL A 198 18.64 0.68 -1.34
C VAL A 198 18.96 -0.77 -1.64
N MET A 199 18.57 -1.65 -0.71
CA MET A 199 18.53 -3.10 -0.89
C MET A 199 17.08 -3.58 -0.92
N VAL A 200 16.72 -4.36 -1.94
CA VAL A 200 15.39 -4.98 -2.08
C VAL A 200 15.54 -6.49 -2.08
N ASP A 201 14.91 -7.16 -1.10
CA ASP A 201 14.74 -8.62 -1.12
C ASP A 201 13.47 -8.97 -1.91
N ASP A 202 13.63 -9.53 -3.11
CA ASP A 202 12.51 -9.89 -3.98
C ASP A 202 12.25 -11.40 -4.03
N ALA A 203 12.59 -12.12 -2.96
CA ALA A 203 12.45 -13.57 -2.90
C ALA A 203 11.02 -14.08 -3.16
N HIS A 204 10.00 -13.25 -2.92
CA HIS A 204 8.59 -13.60 -3.10
C HIS A 204 7.94 -12.98 -4.35
N GLY A 205 8.62 -12.05 -5.04
CA GLY A 205 8.10 -11.43 -6.25
C GLY A 205 8.56 -12.12 -7.54
N ILE A 206 9.79 -12.68 -7.59
CA ILE A 206 10.29 -13.31 -8.82
C ILE A 206 9.44 -14.53 -9.22
N GLY A 207 9.09 -14.59 -10.50
CA GLY A 207 8.16 -15.53 -11.12
C GLY A 207 6.69 -15.24 -10.83
N VAL A 208 6.39 -14.22 -10.02
CA VAL A 208 5.03 -13.85 -9.63
C VAL A 208 4.65 -12.50 -10.21
N LEU A 209 5.49 -11.48 -10.00
CA LEU A 209 5.24 -10.08 -10.39
C LEU A 209 6.03 -9.67 -11.62
N GLY A 210 5.58 -8.59 -12.26
CA GLY A 210 6.16 -8.06 -13.48
C GLY A 210 5.67 -8.79 -14.73
N GLU A 211 5.79 -8.13 -15.88
CA GLU A 211 5.31 -8.63 -17.17
C GLU A 211 6.00 -9.95 -17.57
N THR A 212 7.27 -10.09 -17.22
CA THR A 212 8.08 -11.26 -17.56
C THR A 212 8.52 -12.06 -16.34
N GLY A 213 7.88 -11.83 -15.19
CA GLY A 213 8.17 -12.55 -13.96
C GLY A 213 9.48 -12.15 -13.28
N ARG A 214 10.06 -10.98 -13.59
CA ARG A 214 11.33 -10.52 -12.98
C ARG A 214 11.13 -9.84 -11.62
N GLY A 215 9.91 -9.81 -11.11
CA GLY A 215 9.60 -9.47 -9.72
C GLY A 215 9.04 -8.06 -9.52
N ALA A 216 9.00 -7.62 -8.26
CA ALA A 216 8.41 -6.35 -7.85
C ALA A 216 9.13 -5.14 -8.48
N LEU A 217 10.44 -5.24 -8.70
CA LEU A 217 11.23 -4.18 -9.34
C LEU A 217 10.87 -3.99 -10.81
N GLU A 218 10.60 -5.07 -11.55
CA GLU A 218 10.19 -5.00 -12.96
C GLU A 218 8.85 -4.29 -13.10
N GLN A 219 7.89 -4.61 -12.23
CA GLN A 219 6.55 -4.03 -12.25
C GLN A 219 6.54 -2.49 -12.21
N HIS A 220 7.62 -1.87 -11.70
CA HIS A 220 7.75 -0.43 -11.57
C HIS A 220 8.83 0.19 -12.47
N ASP A 221 9.46 -0.61 -13.33
CA ASP A 221 10.62 -0.26 -14.16
C ASP A 221 11.80 0.28 -13.32
N LEU A 222 12.15 -0.45 -12.25
CA LEU A 222 13.14 -0.04 -11.25
C LEU A 222 14.34 -1.00 -11.13
N LEU A 223 14.45 -2.00 -12.01
CA LEU A 223 15.54 -2.99 -11.96
C LEU A 223 16.94 -2.35 -11.99
N HIS A 224 17.10 -1.24 -12.72
CA HIS A 224 18.36 -0.51 -12.83
C HIS A 224 18.53 0.61 -11.80
N GLU A 225 17.52 0.83 -10.96
CA GLU A 225 17.45 1.97 -10.05
C GLU A 225 17.84 1.61 -8.60
N VAL A 226 17.94 0.32 -8.30
CA VAL A 226 18.27 -0.25 -6.99
C VAL A 226 19.74 -0.68 -6.91
N ASP A 227 20.35 -0.53 -5.74
CA ASP A 227 21.78 -0.81 -5.56
C ASP A 227 22.08 -2.30 -5.33
N ILE A 228 21.20 -2.97 -4.58
CA ILE A 228 21.34 -4.39 -4.22
C ILE A 228 19.98 -5.08 -4.33
N ILE A 229 19.93 -6.18 -5.07
CA ILE A 229 18.78 -7.08 -5.10
C ILE A 229 19.21 -8.38 -4.43
N SER A 230 18.40 -8.90 -3.51
CA SER A 230 18.57 -10.25 -3.00
C SER A 230 17.35 -11.12 -3.30
N GLY A 231 17.55 -12.43 -3.23
CA GLY A 231 16.45 -13.38 -3.34
C GLY A 231 16.88 -14.81 -3.03
N THR A 232 16.02 -15.76 -3.38
CA THR A 232 16.22 -17.17 -3.04
C THR A 232 15.92 -18.11 -4.19
N PHE A 233 16.66 -19.21 -4.25
CA PHE A 233 16.35 -20.32 -5.14
C PHE A 233 15.22 -21.23 -4.59
N SER A 234 14.88 -21.11 -3.30
CA SER A 234 14.00 -22.05 -2.55
C SER A 234 12.51 -21.91 -2.77
N LYS A 235 12.10 -21.02 -3.66
CA LYS A 235 10.71 -20.69 -3.95
C LYS A 235 10.42 -21.00 -5.41
N THR A 236 10.24 -19.97 -6.23
CA THR A 236 10.00 -20.07 -7.68
C THR A 236 11.03 -20.95 -8.40
N PHE A 237 12.31 -20.86 -8.06
CA PHE A 237 13.37 -21.62 -8.73
C PHE A 237 13.56 -23.05 -8.22
N ALA A 238 12.69 -23.52 -7.32
CA ALA A 238 12.56 -24.92 -6.96
C ALA A 238 13.84 -25.63 -6.46
N ASN A 239 14.77 -24.91 -5.82
CA ASN A 239 16.02 -25.49 -5.32
C ASN A 239 16.54 -24.78 -4.06
N ILE A 240 17.55 -25.29 -3.36
CA ILE A 240 18.09 -24.59 -2.20
C ILE A 240 19.12 -23.52 -2.60
N GLY A 241 19.11 -22.39 -1.89
CA GLY A 241 20.12 -21.35 -2.07
C GLY A 241 19.55 -19.93 -2.07
N GLY A 242 20.45 -18.95 -2.22
CA GLY A 242 20.15 -17.53 -2.28
C GLY A 242 21.19 -16.80 -3.11
N TYR A 243 20.79 -15.67 -3.66
CA TYR A 243 21.62 -14.87 -4.54
C TYR A 243 21.54 -13.40 -4.18
N VAL A 244 22.56 -12.66 -4.60
CA VAL A 244 22.62 -11.21 -4.54
C VAL A 244 23.08 -10.71 -5.89
N ILE A 245 22.39 -9.69 -6.39
CA ILE A 245 22.69 -9.00 -7.64
C ILE A 245 23.03 -7.56 -7.25
N ALA A 246 24.19 -7.09 -7.68
CA ALA A 246 24.66 -5.74 -7.47
C ALA A 246 25.72 -5.44 -8.54
N ASN A 247 26.36 -4.27 -8.45
CA ASN A 247 27.47 -3.96 -9.35
C ASN A 247 28.63 -5.00 -9.23
N PRO A 248 29.42 -5.22 -10.31
CA PRO A 248 30.45 -6.26 -10.31
C PRO A 248 31.49 -6.12 -9.20
N ASP A 249 31.87 -4.89 -8.84
CA ASP A 249 32.88 -4.63 -7.81
C ASP A 249 32.38 -5.04 -6.42
N LEU A 250 31.12 -4.76 -6.09
CA LEU A 250 30.49 -5.17 -4.84
C LEU A 250 30.35 -6.68 -4.77
N ILE A 251 29.95 -7.32 -5.87
CA ILE A 251 29.86 -8.79 -5.94
C ILE A 251 31.25 -9.43 -5.77
N ASN A 252 32.29 -8.87 -6.39
CA ASN A 252 33.66 -9.36 -6.21
C ASN A 252 34.13 -9.17 -4.77
N PHE A 253 33.86 -8.03 -4.15
CA PHE A 253 34.14 -7.81 -2.73
C PHE A 253 33.46 -8.87 -1.85
N LEU A 254 32.14 -9.10 -2.05
CA LEU A 254 31.37 -10.07 -1.28
C LEU A 254 31.91 -11.49 -1.39
N LYS A 255 32.33 -11.93 -2.59
CA LYS A 255 32.93 -13.25 -2.81
C LYS A 255 34.15 -13.53 -1.93
N PHE A 256 34.91 -12.50 -1.57
CA PHE A 256 36.15 -12.63 -0.79
C PHE A 256 36.04 -12.11 0.66
N GLN A 257 34.96 -11.44 1.03
CA GLN A 257 34.77 -10.89 2.38
C GLN A 257 33.65 -11.57 3.17
N SER A 258 32.73 -12.26 2.48
CA SER A 258 31.68 -13.03 3.13
C SER A 258 32.25 -14.31 3.74
N ARG A 259 32.41 -14.32 5.06
CA ARG A 259 32.81 -15.54 5.80
C ARG A 259 31.81 -16.67 5.63
N GLN A 260 30.51 -16.34 5.60
CA GLN A 260 29.44 -17.32 5.39
C GLN A 260 29.45 -17.92 4.00
N GLN A 261 29.97 -17.19 3.01
CA GLN A 261 30.28 -17.75 1.70
C GLN A 261 31.54 -18.64 1.83
N ILE A 262 32.70 -18.06 2.11
CA ILE A 262 34.01 -18.73 2.04
C ILE A 262 34.09 -20.03 2.84
N PHE A 263 33.49 -20.08 4.03
CA PHE A 263 33.63 -21.21 4.96
C PHE A 263 32.41 -22.16 4.97
N SER A 264 31.55 -22.10 3.95
CA SER A 264 30.42 -23.03 3.75
C SER A 264 30.73 -24.00 2.60
N ALA A 265 30.14 -25.20 2.55
CA ALA A 265 30.27 -26.09 1.39
C ALA A 265 29.45 -25.57 0.20
N THR A 266 29.86 -25.82 -1.05
CA THR A 266 29.16 -25.33 -2.27
C THR A 266 27.93 -26.14 -2.69
N SER A 267 27.12 -25.56 -3.59
CA SER A 267 25.89 -26.17 -4.11
C SER A 267 26.19 -27.52 -4.74
N THR A 268 25.28 -28.48 -4.55
CA THR A 268 25.37 -29.78 -5.24
C THR A 268 25.13 -29.61 -6.74
N PRO A 269 25.62 -30.51 -7.60
CA PRO A 269 25.31 -30.50 -9.04
C PRO A 269 23.82 -30.52 -9.40
N ALA A 270 22.93 -30.92 -8.48
CA ALA A 270 21.49 -30.74 -8.63
C ALA A 270 21.07 -29.27 -8.84
N ALA A 271 21.95 -28.31 -8.55
CA ALA A 271 21.78 -26.89 -8.86
C ALA A 271 21.59 -26.60 -10.35
N ALA A 272 21.94 -27.52 -11.26
CA ALA A 272 21.58 -27.42 -12.68
C ALA A 272 20.06 -27.22 -12.89
N GLY A 273 19.22 -27.73 -11.98
CA GLY A 273 17.79 -27.45 -11.97
C GLY A 273 17.43 -25.96 -11.82
N ILE A 274 18.27 -25.16 -11.13
CA ILE A 274 18.07 -23.70 -10.98
C ILE A 274 18.17 -23.01 -12.33
N ILE A 275 19.21 -23.34 -13.11
CA ILE A 275 19.42 -22.77 -14.45
C ILE A 275 18.19 -23.07 -15.29
N LYS A 276 17.73 -24.34 -15.28
CA LYS A 276 16.53 -24.69 -16.04
C LYS A 276 15.27 -23.99 -15.54
N ALA A 277 15.11 -23.82 -14.22
CA ALA A 277 13.97 -23.10 -13.66
C ALA A 277 13.97 -21.61 -14.05
N ILE A 278 15.15 -20.97 -14.13
CA ILE A 278 15.29 -19.59 -14.63
C ILE A 278 14.86 -19.51 -16.10
N GLU A 279 15.37 -20.39 -16.96
CA GLU A 279 14.98 -20.45 -18.38
C GLU A 279 13.47 -20.63 -18.55
N LEU A 280 12.83 -21.45 -17.69
CA LEU A 280 11.40 -21.71 -17.78
C LEU A 280 10.51 -20.53 -17.44
N ILE A 281 11.01 -19.52 -16.72
CA ILE A 281 10.26 -18.27 -16.53
C ILE A 281 10.02 -17.59 -17.88
N ASP A 282 11.03 -17.58 -18.76
CA ASP A 282 10.92 -17.01 -20.10
C ASP A 282 10.27 -17.99 -21.10
N GLU A 283 10.58 -19.30 -21.03
CA GLU A 283 10.06 -20.31 -21.97
C GLU A 283 8.57 -20.66 -21.74
N GLU A 284 8.08 -20.57 -20.49
CA GLU A 284 6.76 -21.06 -20.09
C GLU A 284 5.95 -20.01 -19.28
N PRO A 285 5.69 -18.82 -19.85
CA PRO A 285 5.01 -17.71 -19.15
C PRO A 285 3.57 -18.04 -18.75
N GLN A 286 2.96 -19.07 -19.36
CA GLN A 286 1.61 -19.54 -19.01
C GLN A 286 1.49 -19.92 -17.52
N TRP A 287 2.57 -20.35 -16.86
CA TRP A 287 2.51 -20.70 -15.44
C TRP A 287 2.29 -19.48 -14.55
N GLN A 288 2.90 -18.34 -14.88
CA GLN A 288 2.66 -17.08 -14.17
C GLN A 288 1.22 -16.60 -14.37
N LEU A 289 0.72 -16.66 -15.61
CA LEU A 289 -0.68 -16.32 -15.91
C LEU A 289 -1.64 -17.22 -15.11
N LYS A 290 -1.36 -18.53 -15.08
CA LYS A 290 -2.17 -19.49 -14.34
C LYS A 290 -2.15 -19.25 -12.84
N LEU A 291 -0.98 -18.89 -12.29
CA LEU A 291 -0.84 -18.49 -10.90
C LEU A 291 -1.76 -17.30 -10.59
N TRP A 292 -1.77 -16.26 -11.41
CA TRP A 292 -2.65 -15.10 -11.21
C TRP A 292 -4.14 -15.42 -11.36
N GLU A 293 -4.52 -16.29 -12.28
CA GLU A 293 -5.89 -16.81 -12.36
C GLU A 293 -6.33 -17.51 -11.06
N ASN A 294 -5.41 -18.24 -10.42
CA ASN A 294 -5.66 -18.93 -9.16
C ASN A 294 -5.72 -17.95 -7.99
N ILE A 295 -4.77 -17.01 -7.91
CA ILE A 295 -4.75 -15.95 -6.89
C ILE A 295 -6.04 -15.15 -6.92
N ASN A 296 -6.41 -14.62 -8.08
CA ASN A 296 -7.58 -13.75 -8.23
C ASN A 296 -8.89 -14.49 -7.89
N TYR A 297 -9.03 -15.72 -8.37
CA TYR A 297 -10.18 -16.56 -8.06
C TYR A 297 -10.32 -16.83 -6.56
N PHE A 298 -9.23 -17.29 -5.94
CA PHE A 298 -9.27 -17.70 -4.54
C PHE A 298 -9.43 -16.49 -3.60
N LYS A 299 -8.74 -15.37 -3.88
CA LYS A 299 -8.91 -14.12 -3.15
C LYS A 299 -10.34 -13.60 -3.25
N LYS A 300 -10.95 -13.62 -4.45
CA LYS A 300 -12.36 -13.27 -4.63
C LYS A 300 -13.27 -14.20 -3.82
N GLY A 301 -13.05 -15.51 -3.87
CA GLY A 301 -13.84 -16.49 -3.11
C GLY A 301 -13.80 -16.23 -1.59
N LEU A 302 -12.62 -15.98 -1.02
CA LEU A 302 -12.49 -15.62 0.39
C LEU A 302 -13.21 -14.31 0.73
N GLN A 303 -13.14 -13.32 -0.15
CA GLN A 303 -13.84 -12.04 0.02
C GLN A 303 -15.36 -12.20 -0.05
N ASP A 304 -15.86 -13.06 -0.94
CA ASP A 304 -17.29 -13.37 -1.06
C ASP A 304 -17.83 -14.07 0.22
N ILE A 305 -16.97 -14.84 0.93
CA ILE A 305 -17.27 -15.42 2.25
C ILE A 305 -17.25 -14.35 3.38
N GLY A 306 -16.65 -13.18 3.15
CA GLY A 306 -16.49 -12.12 4.14
C GLY A 306 -15.17 -12.17 4.93
N ILE A 307 -14.22 -12.99 4.49
CA ILE A 307 -12.91 -13.15 5.14
C ILE A 307 -11.97 -12.02 4.72
N ASP A 308 -11.26 -11.45 5.69
CA ASP A 308 -10.29 -10.38 5.45
C ASP A 308 -8.94 -10.93 4.97
N THR A 309 -8.57 -10.60 3.74
CA THR A 309 -7.29 -10.97 3.11
C THR A 309 -6.23 -9.88 3.19
N GLY A 310 -6.49 -8.77 3.88
CA GLY A 310 -5.59 -7.62 3.95
C GLY A 310 -5.30 -6.98 2.59
N THR A 311 -4.09 -6.45 2.44
CA THR A 311 -3.59 -5.72 1.26
C THR A 311 -2.83 -6.61 0.28
N THR A 312 -2.95 -7.94 0.39
CA THR A 312 -2.21 -8.87 -0.46
C THR A 312 -2.33 -8.53 -1.95
N ALA A 313 -1.18 -8.53 -2.62
CA ALA A 313 -1.00 -8.29 -4.04
C ALA A 313 0.06 -9.25 -4.61
N SER A 314 0.12 -10.48 -4.10
CA SER A 314 1.07 -11.52 -4.53
C SER A 314 0.48 -12.92 -4.40
N ALA A 315 1.31 -13.95 -4.61
CA ALA A 315 0.95 -15.36 -4.40
C ALA A 315 0.74 -15.74 -2.93
N ILE A 316 0.98 -14.83 -1.98
CA ILE A 316 0.76 -15.04 -0.56
C ILE A 316 -0.59 -14.43 -0.18
N VAL A 317 -1.55 -15.25 0.20
CA VAL A 317 -2.89 -14.80 0.62
C VAL A 317 -3.04 -15.05 2.13
N PRO A 318 -2.95 -14.00 2.97
CA PRO A 318 -3.23 -14.15 4.40
C PRO A 318 -4.74 -14.15 4.64
N VAL A 319 -5.17 -14.81 5.72
CA VAL A 319 -6.51 -14.70 6.32
C VAL A 319 -6.32 -14.10 7.70
N LYS A 320 -6.68 -12.83 7.84
CA LYS A 320 -6.42 -12.00 9.03
C LYS A 320 -7.43 -12.32 10.14
N ILE A 321 -7.01 -13.04 11.17
CA ILE A 321 -7.88 -13.43 12.30
C ILE A 321 -7.68 -12.49 13.49
N GLY A 322 -6.45 -12.07 13.75
CA GLY A 322 -6.08 -11.12 14.81
C GLY A 322 -6.11 -11.68 16.24
N ASP A 323 -6.64 -12.89 16.44
CA ASP A 323 -6.65 -13.61 17.71
C ASP A 323 -5.79 -14.89 17.62
N PRO A 324 -4.74 -15.04 18.43
CA PRO A 324 -3.85 -16.21 18.37
C PRO A 324 -4.54 -17.55 18.64
N HIS A 325 -5.50 -17.61 19.56
CA HIS A 325 -6.19 -18.85 19.90
C HIS A 325 -7.12 -19.29 18.79
N LYS A 326 -7.96 -18.36 18.30
CA LYS A 326 -8.81 -18.62 17.12
C LYS A 326 -7.97 -19.01 15.91
N THR A 327 -6.78 -18.43 15.75
CA THR A 327 -5.86 -18.79 14.66
C THR A 327 -5.36 -20.23 14.77
N GLY A 328 -4.97 -20.67 15.97
CA GLY A 328 -4.58 -22.05 16.23
C GLY A 328 -5.71 -23.05 15.95
N ASP A 329 -6.92 -22.73 16.43
CA ASP A 329 -8.12 -23.54 16.20
C ASP A 329 -8.54 -23.57 14.73
N ALA A 330 -8.44 -22.45 14.00
CA ALA A 330 -8.70 -22.39 12.58
C ALA A 330 -7.75 -23.32 11.81
N GLY A 331 -6.45 -23.29 12.12
CA GLY A 331 -5.46 -24.20 11.53
C GLY A 331 -5.81 -25.68 11.77
N LYS A 332 -6.20 -26.01 13.00
CA LYS A 332 -6.64 -27.37 13.37
C LYS A 332 -7.88 -27.81 12.58
N LEU A 333 -8.88 -26.93 12.45
CA LEU A 333 -10.12 -27.23 11.73
C LEU A 333 -9.88 -27.36 10.22
N LEU A 334 -9.00 -26.53 9.64
CA LEU A 334 -8.59 -26.63 8.24
C LEU A 334 -7.91 -27.98 7.96
N LEU A 335 -7.00 -28.42 8.84
CA LEU A 335 -6.42 -29.76 8.73
C LEU A 335 -7.50 -30.85 8.83
N LYS A 336 -8.46 -30.74 9.74
CA LYS A 336 -9.58 -31.71 9.80
C LYS A 336 -10.39 -31.74 8.49
N ALA A 337 -10.50 -30.62 7.79
CA ALA A 337 -11.14 -30.52 6.48
C ALA A 337 -10.25 -30.96 5.30
N GLY A 338 -9.04 -31.46 5.57
CA GLY A 338 -8.09 -31.89 4.55
C GLY A 338 -7.37 -30.75 3.83
N ILE A 339 -7.26 -29.58 4.46
CA ILE A 339 -6.54 -28.41 3.95
C ILE A 339 -5.34 -28.11 4.86
N TYR A 340 -4.14 -28.11 4.28
CA TYR A 340 -2.91 -27.80 4.98
C TYR A 340 -2.50 -26.33 4.74
N THR A 341 -2.48 -25.54 5.81
CA THR A 341 -2.13 -24.12 5.81
C THR A 341 -1.13 -23.81 6.93
N ASN A 342 -0.59 -22.58 6.95
CA ASN A 342 0.34 -22.13 7.99
C ASN A 342 -0.33 -21.12 8.96
N PRO A 343 -0.68 -21.52 10.19
CA PRO A 343 -1.12 -20.58 11.23
C PRO A 343 0.05 -19.79 11.79
N ILE A 344 0.14 -18.51 11.45
CA ILE A 344 1.23 -17.62 11.85
C ILE A 344 0.85 -16.87 13.13
N LEU A 345 1.69 -17.03 14.15
CA LEU A 345 1.52 -16.49 15.50
C LEU A 345 2.76 -15.68 15.91
N TYR A 346 2.68 -15.00 17.06
CA TYR A 346 3.84 -14.34 17.65
C TYR A 346 4.96 -15.34 17.99
N PRO A 347 6.24 -15.02 17.74
CA PRO A 347 6.79 -13.70 17.37
C PRO A 347 6.84 -13.38 15.87
N ALA A 348 6.43 -14.29 14.98
CA ALA A 348 6.53 -14.06 13.54
C ALA A 348 5.64 -12.89 13.06
N VAL A 349 4.50 -12.69 13.72
CA VAL A 349 3.64 -11.50 13.56
C VAL A 349 3.24 -10.97 14.94
N ALA A 350 2.82 -9.70 15.02
CA ALA A 350 2.30 -9.16 16.27
C ALA A 350 1.09 -9.98 16.77
N LYS A 351 0.91 -10.10 18.10
CA LYS A 351 -0.17 -10.94 18.68
C LYS A 351 -1.56 -10.61 18.12
N LYS A 352 -1.86 -9.33 17.92
CA LYS A 352 -3.15 -8.84 17.39
C LYS A 352 -3.31 -8.99 15.86
N ASP A 353 -2.33 -9.62 15.22
CA ASP A 353 -2.21 -9.73 13.78
C ASP A 353 -1.92 -11.20 13.36
N ALA A 354 -2.29 -12.13 14.25
CA ALA A 354 -2.31 -13.56 14.00
C ALA A 354 -3.20 -13.89 12.79
N ARG A 355 -2.79 -14.87 11.99
CA ARG A 355 -3.38 -15.12 10.66
C ARG A 355 -3.11 -16.53 10.17
N ILE A 356 -3.92 -17.01 9.24
CA ILE A 356 -3.56 -18.16 8.40
C ILE A 356 -2.87 -17.64 7.15
N ARG A 357 -1.61 -18.02 6.91
CA ARG A 357 -0.88 -17.66 5.70
C ARG A 357 -0.97 -18.80 4.69
N MET A 358 -1.40 -18.47 3.48
CA MET A 358 -1.47 -19.40 2.35
C MET A 358 -0.58 -18.93 1.22
N SER A 359 0.04 -19.89 0.55
CA SER A 359 0.80 -19.71 -0.68
C SER A 359 0.05 -20.40 -1.81
N LEU A 360 -0.35 -19.65 -2.82
CA LEU A 360 -0.99 -20.17 -4.02
C LEU A 360 0.07 -20.66 -5.00
N MET A 361 -0.30 -21.64 -5.81
CA MET A 361 0.56 -22.19 -6.86
C MET A 361 -0.20 -22.20 -8.19
N ALA A 362 0.52 -22.05 -9.30
CA ALA A 362 0.01 -22.20 -10.65
C ALA A 362 -0.67 -23.57 -10.87
N THR A 363 -0.20 -24.59 -10.16
CA THR A 363 -0.67 -25.98 -10.31
C THR A 363 -1.87 -26.35 -9.44
N HIS A 364 -2.40 -25.43 -8.62
CA HIS A 364 -3.68 -25.67 -7.94
C HIS A 364 -4.81 -25.83 -8.96
N THR A 365 -5.66 -26.84 -8.77
CA THR A 365 -6.87 -27.04 -9.56
C THR A 365 -8.04 -26.25 -8.97
N ARG A 366 -9.08 -25.98 -9.78
CA ARG A 366 -10.30 -25.32 -9.28
C ARG A 366 -10.96 -26.11 -8.16
N GLU A 367 -11.04 -27.43 -8.28
CA GLU A 367 -11.58 -28.31 -7.24
C GLU A 367 -10.82 -28.18 -5.90
N GLN A 368 -9.48 -28.10 -5.95
CA GLN A 368 -8.66 -27.89 -4.76
C GLN A 368 -8.93 -26.53 -4.11
N LEU A 369 -9.06 -25.47 -4.91
CA LEU A 369 -9.40 -24.14 -4.44
C LEU A 369 -10.82 -24.10 -3.84
N ASP A 370 -11.80 -24.72 -4.49
CA ASP A 370 -13.19 -24.79 -4.02
C ASP A 370 -13.34 -25.58 -2.71
N LYS A 371 -12.59 -26.69 -2.59
CA LYS A 371 -12.51 -27.46 -1.35
C LYS A 371 -11.94 -26.59 -0.21
N ALA A 372 -10.92 -25.79 -0.50
CA ALA A 372 -10.36 -24.87 0.48
C ALA A 372 -11.33 -23.75 0.87
N LEU A 373 -12.02 -23.14 -0.09
CA LEU A 373 -13.06 -22.13 0.17
C LEU A 373 -14.19 -22.71 1.05
N SER A 374 -14.68 -23.90 0.73
CA SER A 374 -15.69 -24.61 1.52
C SER A 374 -15.21 -24.90 2.95
N ALA A 375 -13.93 -25.26 3.11
CA ALA A 375 -13.33 -25.44 4.43
C ALA A 375 -13.26 -24.12 5.21
N PHE A 376 -12.93 -23.00 4.55
CA PHE A 376 -12.94 -21.68 5.19
C PHE A 376 -14.35 -21.22 5.58
N GLU A 377 -15.38 -21.49 4.78
CA GLU A 377 -16.78 -21.25 5.18
C GLU A 377 -17.15 -22.03 6.45
N PHE A 378 -16.80 -23.31 6.50
CA PHE A 378 -17.03 -24.15 7.68
C PHE A 378 -16.29 -23.60 8.91
N VAL A 379 -15.02 -23.24 8.78
CA VAL A 379 -14.22 -22.65 9.86
C VAL A 379 -14.83 -21.33 10.31
N ASN A 380 -15.27 -20.50 9.36
CA ASN A 380 -15.93 -19.23 9.66
C ASN A 380 -17.20 -19.41 10.49
N GLN A 381 -18.07 -20.35 10.11
CA GLN A 381 -19.28 -20.68 10.87
C GLN A 381 -18.99 -21.15 12.31
N LYS A 382 -17.82 -21.75 12.55
CA LYS A 382 -17.42 -22.26 13.88
C LYS A 382 -16.72 -21.23 14.75
N LEU A 383 -15.88 -20.38 14.15
CA LEU A 383 -14.96 -19.52 14.88
C LEU A 383 -15.24 -18.02 14.72
N ASP A 384 -16.16 -17.62 13.85
CA ASP A 384 -16.48 -16.21 13.56
C ASP A 384 -15.18 -15.45 13.23
N ILE A 385 -14.52 -15.91 12.15
CA ILE A 385 -13.22 -15.40 11.69
C ILE A 385 -13.35 -14.43 10.52
N ASP A 386 -14.52 -14.35 9.91
CA ASP A 386 -14.89 -13.25 9.04
C ASP A 386 -14.89 -11.95 9.85
N LYS A 387 -14.72 -10.84 9.13
CA LYS A 387 -14.92 -9.53 9.72
C LYS A 387 -16.37 -9.07 9.58
N VAL A 388 -17.31 -10.01 9.41
CA VAL A 388 -18.75 -9.78 9.62
C VAL A 388 -18.99 -9.68 11.12
N TYR A 389 -18.48 -8.61 11.74
CA TYR A 389 -18.85 -8.29 13.09
C TYR A 389 -20.36 -8.03 13.14
N LYS A 390 -21.08 -9.00 13.72
CA LYS A 390 -22.12 -8.71 14.70
C LYS A 390 -21.57 -7.67 15.68
N MET A 391 -21.81 -6.39 15.40
CA MET A 391 -21.91 -5.39 16.45
C MET A 391 -23.16 -5.72 17.28
N VAL A 392 -23.04 -6.64 18.25
CA VAL A 392 -23.87 -6.54 19.45
C VAL A 392 -23.24 -5.47 20.33
N ARG A 393 -23.43 -4.21 19.95
CA ARG A 393 -23.84 -3.21 20.92
C ARG A 393 -25.36 -3.30 20.95
N LYS A 394 -25.91 -3.36 22.16
CA LYS A 394 -27.34 -3.36 22.49
C LYS A 394 -28.22 -2.74 21.39
N VAL A 395 -29.27 -3.47 21.03
CA VAL A 395 -30.35 -3.07 20.13
C VAL A 395 -30.72 -1.60 20.35
N THR A 396 -30.48 -0.78 19.33
CA THR A 396 -31.28 0.40 19.02
C THR A 396 -31.39 0.48 17.50
N GLU A 397 -32.63 0.57 17.02
CA GLU A 397 -33.12 0.41 15.65
C GLU A 397 -32.39 1.27 14.58
N GLY A 398 -32.13 0.72 13.37
CA GLY A 398 -31.88 1.50 12.14
C GLY A 398 -30.68 1.09 11.24
N PRO A 399 -30.71 1.34 9.90
CA PRO A 399 -30.07 0.51 8.85
C PRO A 399 -28.62 0.89 8.45
N ILE A 400 -27.83 -0.15 8.15
CA ILE A 400 -26.63 -0.25 7.26
C ILE A 400 -25.62 0.92 7.31
N ARG A 401 -24.42 0.66 7.85
CA ARG A 401 -23.25 1.57 7.81
C ARG A 401 -22.57 1.53 6.43
N ASN A 402 -23.13 2.30 5.50
CA ASN A 402 -22.54 2.59 4.20
C ASN A 402 -21.31 3.53 4.36
N LYS A 403 -20.13 3.11 3.86
CA LYS A 403 -18.86 3.86 3.88
C LYS A 403 -19.02 5.24 3.24
N GLU A 404 -19.69 5.31 2.10
CA GLU A 404 -19.99 6.58 1.40
C GLU A 404 -20.90 7.47 2.24
N LYS A 405 -21.91 6.89 2.90
CA LYS A 405 -22.78 7.65 3.81
C LYS A 405 -22.01 8.26 4.99
N THR A 406 -20.94 7.61 5.45
CA THR A 406 -20.12 8.12 6.56
C THR A 406 -19.09 9.15 6.08
N ARG A 407 -18.52 8.98 4.88
CA ARG A 407 -17.71 10.01 4.21
C ARG A 407 -18.53 11.28 3.98
N LEU A 408 -19.74 11.15 3.45
CA LEU A 408 -20.67 12.26 3.24
C LEU A 408 -21.07 12.94 4.56
N LYS A 409 -21.27 12.21 5.65
CA LYS A 409 -21.53 12.82 6.97
C LYS A 409 -20.37 13.70 7.45
N LEU A 410 -19.13 13.28 7.22
CA LEU A 410 -17.95 14.07 7.57
C LEU A 410 -17.82 15.32 6.70
N LEU A 411 -18.06 15.20 5.39
CA LEU A 411 -18.08 16.34 4.47
C LEU A 411 -19.22 17.32 4.82
N ASN A 412 -20.42 16.82 5.09
CA ASN A 412 -21.56 17.65 5.49
C ASN A 412 -21.29 18.37 6.82
N ALA A 413 -20.61 17.72 7.77
CA ALA A 413 -20.21 18.34 9.02
C ALA A 413 -19.23 19.51 8.82
N VAL A 414 -18.28 19.39 7.89
CA VAL A 414 -17.39 20.50 7.50
C VAL A 414 -18.22 21.68 6.98
N GLY A 415 -19.17 21.41 6.08
CA GLY A 415 -20.08 22.42 5.55
C GLY A 415 -20.92 23.12 6.62
N GLU A 416 -21.54 22.35 7.51
CA GLU A 416 -22.32 22.90 8.63
C GLU A 416 -21.47 23.76 9.57
N ILE A 417 -20.23 23.33 9.86
CA ILE A 417 -19.31 24.09 10.72
C ILE A 417 -18.91 25.40 10.04
N ILE A 418 -18.60 25.38 8.73
CA ILE A 418 -18.27 26.60 7.98
C ILE A 418 -19.43 27.61 8.06
N LYS A 419 -20.68 27.17 7.93
CA LYS A 419 -21.87 28.05 8.04
C LYS A 419 -22.06 28.61 9.44
N THR A 420 -22.00 27.75 10.45
CA THR A 420 -22.49 28.08 11.80
C THR A 420 -21.41 28.63 12.72
N GLU A 421 -20.16 28.19 12.55
CA GLU A 421 -19.05 28.43 13.48
C GLU A 421 -17.84 29.07 12.78
N GLY A 422 -17.83 29.09 11.45
CA GLY A 422 -16.72 29.59 10.63
C GLY A 422 -15.50 28.66 10.65
N TYR A 423 -14.43 29.08 9.98
CA TYR A 423 -13.22 28.26 9.78
C TYR A 423 -12.49 27.92 11.09
N LYS A 424 -12.58 28.77 12.12
CA LYS A 424 -12.01 28.50 13.45
C LYS A 424 -12.63 27.27 14.13
N GLY A 425 -13.83 26.85 13.70
CA GLY A 425 -14.50 25.66 14.17
C GLY A 425 -13.99 24.35 13.54
N LEU A 426 -13.13 24.39 12.51
CA LEU A 426 -12.69 23.22 11.74
C LEU A 426 -11.61 22.37 12.44
N GLY A 427 -11.86 22.00 13.69
CA GLY A 427 -11.01 21.09 14.45
C GLY A 427 -11.47 19.63 14.34
N VAL A 428 -10.54 18.68 14.38
CA VAL A 428 -10.81 17.23 14.29
C VAL A 428 -11.92 16.76 15.24
N ASN A 429 -11.92 17.25 16.48
CA ASN A 429 -12.90 16.87 17.48
C ASN A 429 -14.29 17.45 17.18
N ASN A 430 -14.34 18.68 16.68
CA ASN A 430 -15.60 19.36 16.36
C ASN A 430 -16.26 18.74 15.13
N ILE A 431 -15.47 18.48 14.07
CA ILE A 431 -15.94 17.81 12.85
C ILE A 431 -16.46 16.41 13.17
N ALA A 432 -15.74 15.63 13.98
CA ALA A 432 -16.17 14.29 14.39
C ALA A 432 -17.46 14.32 15.21
N ALA A 433 -17.58 15.28 16.14
CA ALA A 433 -18.78 15.47 16.96
C ALA A 433 -20.00 15.85 16.10
N LYS A 434 -19.87 16.83 15.21
CA LYS A 434 -20.93 17.29 14.30
C LYS A 434 -21.37 16.19 13.34
N ALA A 435 -20.42 15.42 12.80
CA ALA A 435 -20.69 14.29 11.91
C ALA A 435 -21.29 13.06 12.63
N LYS A 436 -21.32 13.06 13.97
CA LYS A 436 -21.63 11.89 14.81
C LYS A 436 -20.81 10.67 14.38
N ALA A 437 -19.53 10.89 14.13
CA ALA A 437 -18.58 9.91 13.59
C ALA A 437 -17.32 9.84 14.48
N ASP A 438 -16.62 8.70 14.47
CA ASP A 438 -15.36 8.58 15.19
C ASP A 438 -14.28 9.43 14.48
N LYS A 439 -13.52 10.22 15.25
CA LYS A 439 -12.43 11.06 14.71
C LYS A 439 -11.39 10.28 13.91
N LYS A 440 -11.18 8.99 14.20
CA LYS A 440 -10.30 8.11 13.43
C LYS A 440 -10.75 7.95 11.97
N LEU A 441 -12.04 8.13 11.69
CA LEU A 441 -12.56 8.05 10.34
C LEU A 441 -12.16 9.25 9.47
N ILE A 442 -11.86 10.40 10.08
CA ILE A 442 -11.29 11.55 9.35
C ILE A 442 -9.92 11.16 8.78
N TYR A 443 -9.04 10.61 9.63
CA TYR A 443 -7.73 10.14 9.22
C TYR A 443 -7.81 8.96 8.23
N LEU A 444 -8.72 8.02 8.48
CA LEU A 444 -8.89 6.84 7.61
C LEU A 444 -9.38 7.21 6.20
N TYR A 445 -10.26 8.21 6.07
CA TYR A 445 -10.91 8.53 4.80
C TYR A 445 -10.26 9.68 4.05
N PHE A 446 -9.61 10.60 4.76
CA PHE A 446 -9.06 11.82 4.19
C PHE A 446 -7.58 12.04 4.56
N GLY A 447 -6.96 11.18 5.36
CA GLY A 447 -5.57 11.31 5.78
C GLY A 447 -5.39 12.30 6.94
N ASN A 448 -5.89 13.52 6.80
CA ASN A 448 -5.89 14.54 7.86
C ASN A 448 -7.11 15.48 7.74
N VAL A 449 -7.23 16.43 8.66
CA VAL A 449 -8.33 17.41 8.66
C VAL A 449 -8.22 18.37 7.47
N ASP A 450 -7.02 18.85 7.16
CA ASP A 450 -6.81 19.82 6.09
C ASP A 450 -7.26 19.26 4.74
N LYS A 451 -6.96 17.99 4.45
CA LYS A 451 -7.38 17.30 3.23
C LYS A 451 -8.87 17.02 3.21
N LEU A 452 -9.51 16.77 4.37
CA LEU A 452 -10.98 16.70 4.45
C LEU A 452 -11.62 18.05 4.11
N VAL A 453 -11.08 19.15 4.66
CA VAL A 453 -11.55 20.51 4.38
C VAL A 453 -11.30 20.87 2.92
N GLU A 454 -10.12 20.57 2.38
CA GLU A 454 -9.78 20.76 0.97
C GLU A 454 -10.74 20.02 0.05
N THR A 455 -11.02 18.74 0.35
CA THR A 455 -11.94 17.91 -0.43
C THR A 455 -13.33 18.53 -0.42
N TYR A 456 -13.80 19.02 0.72
CA TYR A 456 -15.09 19.71 0.83
C TYR A 456 -15.12 21.01 0.02
N VAL A 457 -14.11 21.88 0.19
CA VAL A 457 -14.07 23.18 -0.48
C VAL A 457 -13.99 22.98 -1.99
N ARG A 458 -13.14 22.08 -2.49
CA ARG A 458 -13.05 21.78 -3.93
C ARG A 458 -14.38 21.27 -4.49
N GLN A 459 -15.10 20.40 -3.80
CA GLN A 459 -16.42 19.91 -4.23
C GLN A 459 -17.48 21.01 -4.32
N LYS A 460 -17.31 22.11 -3.58
CA LYS A 460 -18.25 23.24 -3.55
C LYS A 460 -17.75 24.47 -4.31
N ASP A 461 -16.52 24.46 -4.80
CA ASP A 461 -15.94 25.59 -5.51
C ASP A 461 -16.47 25.67 -6.94
N TYR A 462 -16.92 26.86 -7.34
CA TYR A 462 -17.37 27.16 -8.69
C TYR A 462 -16.34 26.75 -9.76
N TRP A 463 -15.06 27.02 -9.51
CA TRP A 463 -14.00 26.77 -10.49
C TRP A 463 -13.70 25.29 -10.68
N SER A 464 -14.02 24.43 -9.70
CA SER A 464 -13.78 22.99 -9.82
C SER A 464 -14.67 22.32 -10.87
N ALA A 465 -15.81 22.90 -11.24
CA ALA A 465 -16.62 22.39 -12.35
C ALA A 465 -15.88 22.45 -13.70
N PHE A 466 -14.90 23.34 -13.84
CA PHE A 466 -14.14 23.50 -15.08
C PHE A 466 -12.99 22.49 -15.20
N SER A 467 -12.52 21.88 -14.10
CA SER A 467 -11.30 21.04 -14.14
C SER A 467 -11.43 19.78 -14.98
N GLU A 468 -12.63 19.21 -15.14
CA GLU A 468 -12.87 17.98 -15.91
C GLU A 468 -13.22 18.24 -17.40
N GLY A 469 -13.41 19.50 -17.82
CA GLY A 469 -13.94 19.85 -19.15
C GLY A 469 -13.37 21.10 -19.81
N ILE A 470 -12.35 21.72 -19.23
CA ILE A 470 -11.79 23.01 -19.70
C ILE A 470 -11.34 22.98 -21.16
N GLN A 471 -10.74 21.87 -21.61
CA GLN A 471 -10.24 21.73 -22.98
C GLN A 471 -11.39 21.76 -24.01
N GLY A 472 -12.48 21.03 -23.74
CA GLY A 472 -13.67 21.05 -24.60
C GLY A 472 -14.39 22.39 -24.59
N LEU A 473 -14.41 23.08 -23.44
CA LEU A 473 -14.93 24.45 -23.34
C LEU A 473 -14.11 25.45 -24.18
N ILE A 474 -12.79 25.35 -24.14
CA ILE A 474 -11.89 26.18 -24.95
C ILE A 474 -12.14 25.93 -26.43
N GLU A 475 -12.16 24.67 -26.87
CA GLU A 475 -12.38 24.28 -28.28
C GLU A 475 -13.72 24.79 -28.82
N ALA A 476 -14.80 24.69 -28.03
CA ALA A 476 -16.13 25.15 -28.44
C ALA A 476 -16.25 26.68 -28.61
N ASN A 477 -15.35 27.46 -28.00
CA ASN A 477 -15.43 28.92 -27.95
C ASN A 477 -14.27 29.63 -28.69
N GLN A 478 -13.45 28.91 -29.45
CA GLN A 478 -12.35 29.51 -30.24
C GLN A 478 -12.83 30.54 -31.25
N GLY A 479 -14.02 30.35 -31.85
CA GLY A 479 -14.52 31.18 -32.94
C GLY A 479 -14.81 32.65 -32.60
N ASN A 480 -15.03 32.98 -31.31
CA ASN A 480 -15.30 34.36 -30.85
C ASN A 480 -14.29 34.83 -29.78
N PHE A 481 -13.11 34.19 -29.71
CA PHE A 481 -12.09 34.46 -28.68
C PHE A 481 -12.65 34.44 -27.25
N GLY A 482 -13.65 33.60 -27.00
CA GLY A 482 -14.27 33.43 -25.70
C GLY A 482 -15.09 34.61 -25.18
N GLN A 483 -15.52 35.57 -26.02
CA GLN A 483 -16.27 36.74 -25.55
C GLN A 483 -17.54 36.39 -24.75
N GLU A 484 -18.36 35.49 -25.32
CA GLU A 484 -19.59 35.03 -24.67
C GLU A 484 -19.29 34.23 -23.41
N LEU A 485 -18.27 33.35 -23.48
CA LEU A 485 -17.82 32.54 -22.35
C LEU A 485 -17.30 33.42 -21.19
N ALA A 486 -16.50 34.44 -21.48
CA ALA A 486 -15.97 35.38 -20.49
C ALA A 486 -17.07 36.15 -19.77
N SER A 487 -18.11 36.58 -20.51
CA SER A 487 -19.29 37.22 -19.95
C SER A 487 -20.11 36.24 -19.10
N GLN A 488 -20.28 35.02 -19.60
CA GLN A 488 -21.09 33.99 -18.96
C GLN A 488 -20.45 33.51 -17.65
N ILE A 489 -19.13 33.32 -17.61
CA ILE A 489 -18.39 32.93 -16.41
C ILE A 489 -18.59 33.96 -15.29
N LEU A 490 -18.52 35.26 -15.58
CA LEU A 490 -18.74 36.31 -14.58
C LEU A 490 -20.17 36.32 -14.05
N VAL A 491 -21.15 36.11 -14.92
CA VAL A 491 -22.56 36.05 -14.52
C VAL A 491 -22.86 34.81 -13.69
N ASP A 492 -22.36 33.66 -14.10
CA ASP A 492 -22.53 32.40 -13.38
C ASP A 492 -21.79 32.43 -12.05
N GLN A 493 -20.60 33.03 -11.99
CA GLN A 493 -19.88 33.25 -10.75
C GLN A 493 -20.67 34.18 -9.80
N PHE A 494 -21.24 35.27 -10.31
CA PHE A 494 -22.07 36.18 -9.51
C PHE A 494 -23.31 35.47 -8.94
N ASN A 495 -24.06 34.76 -9.79
CA ASN A 495 -25.25 34.02 -9.38
C ASN A 495 -24.93 32.90 -8.40
N PHE A 496 -23.90 32.10 -8.70
CA PHE A 496 -23.44 31.03 -7.82
C PHE A 496 -23.07 31.59 -6.45
N PHE A 497 -22.29 32.66 -6.42
CA PHE A 497 -21.76 33.19 -5.17
C PHE A 497 -22.82 33.89 -4.32
N LEU A 498 -23.90 34.41 -4.91
CA LEU A 498 -25.05 34.97 -4.18
C LEU A 498 -25.74 33.92 -3.29
N ASP A 499 -25.87 32.69 -3.79
CA ASP A 499 -26.62 31.62 -3.12
C ASP A 499 -25.71 30.67 -2.33
N ALA A 500 -24.41 30.64 -2.61
CA ALA A 500 -23.44 29.76 -1.97
C ALA A 500 -22.89 30.36 -0.65
N GLU A 501 -23.69 30.33 0.42
CA GLU A 501 -23.32 30.83 1.75
C GLU A 501 -21.98 30.24 2.26
N GLU A 502 -21.73 28.94 2.04
CA GLU A 502 -20.46 28.31 2.42
C GLU A 502 -19.27 28.95 1.70
N MET A 503 -19.40 29.21 0.40
CA MET A 503 -18.33 29.79 -0.40
C MET A 503 -18.08 31.24 -0.03
N GLN A 504 -19.11 32.00 0.35
CA GLN A 504 -18.94 33.33 0.91
C GLN A 504 -18.04 33.30 2.15
N LYS A 505 -18.26 32.36 3.07
CA LYS A 505 -17.40 32.19 4.26
C LYS A 505 -15.98 31.74 3.91
N VAL A 506 -15.82 30.88 2.90
CA VAL A 506 -14.50 30.40 2.42
C VAL A 506 -13.69 31.54 1.79
N ILE A 507 -14.29 32.36 0.91
CA ILE A 507 -13.59 33.52 0.33
C ILE A 507 -13.26 34.56 1.39
N LEU A 508 -14.17 34.80 2.34
CA LEU A 508 -13.88 35.67 3.49
C LEU A 508 -12.70 35.15 4.31
N TRP A 509 -12.59 33.83 4.49
CA TRP A 509 -11.43 33.21 5.15
C TRP A 509 -10.14 33.48 4.36
N GLU A 510 -10.15 33.22 3.05
CA GLU A 510 -9.02 33.42 2.12
C GLU A 510 -8.40 34.81 2.23
N ILE A 511 -9.23 35.85 2.32
CA ILE A 511 -8.80 37.24 2.34
C ILE A 511 -8.54 37.79 3.76
N SER A 512 -9.02 37.09 4.80
CA SER A 512 -8.92 37.56 6.20
C SER A 512 -7.64 37.14 6.91
N GLU A 513 -7.05 36.00 6.54
CA GLU A 513 -5.82 35.50 7.15
C GLU A 513 -4.97 34.67 6.19
N LYS A 514 -3.65 34.62 6.42
CA LYS A 514 -2.75 33.78 5.63
C LYS A 514 -2.87 32.32 6.08
N ASN A 515 -3.30 31.46 5.16
CA ASN A 515 -3.43 30.03 5.41
C ASN A 515 -2.91 29.21 4.22
N ALA A 516 -2.12 28.17 4.47
CA ALA A 516 -1.52 27.34 3.43
C ALA A 516 -2.56 26.59 2.58
N LEU A 517 -3.60 26.03 3.21
CA LEU A 517 -4.70 25.36 2.51
C LEU A 517 -5.45 26.32 1.58
N MET A 518 -5.76 27.52 2.06
CA MET A 518 -6.43 28.53 1.24
C MET A 518 -5.54 29.01 0.09
N ARG A 519 -4.22 29.07 0.31
CA ARG A 519 -3.28 29.38 -0.76
C ARG A 519 -3.30 28.34 -1.87
N GLU A 520 -3.30 27.05 -1.53
CA GLU A 520 -3.37 25.97 -2.51
C GLU A 520 -4.68 25.98 -3.32
N ILE A 521 -5.79 26.34 -2.69
CA ILE A 521 -7.08 26.48 -3.36
C ILE A 521 -7.07 27.68 -4.32
N ALA A 522 -6.55 28.82 -3.88
CA ALA A 522 -6.41 30.01 -4.73
C ALA A 522 -5.47 29.77 -5.91
N ASP A 523 -4.31 29.14 -5.69
CA ASP A 523 -3.36 28.80 -6.75
C ASP A 523 -4.00 27.84 -7.78
N ALA A 524 -4.86 26.92 -7.35
CA ALA A 524 -5.61 26.05 -8.28
C ALA A 524 -6.60 26.82 -9.17
N ARG A 525 -7.28 27.84 -8.63
CA ARG A 525 -8.16 28.73 -9.42
C ARG A 525 -7.35 29.54 -10.43
N GLU A 526 -6.18 30.04 -10.05
CA GLU A 526 -5.28 30.78 -10.94
C GLU A 526 -4.77 29.92 -12.10
N ILE A 527 -4.45 28.64 -11.85
CA ILE A 527 -4.07 27.71 -12.92
C ILE A 527 -5.21 27.55 -13.93
N LEU A 528 -6.43 27.31 -13.45
CA LEU A 528 -7.61 27.18 -14.32
C LEU A 528 -7.92 28.48 -15.09
N GLY A 529 -7.82 29.62 -14.42
CA GLY A 529 -7.99 30.94 -15.05
C GLY A 529 -6.97 31.19 -16.16
N ASN A 530 -5.70 30.83 -15.94
CA ASN A 530 -4.66 30.97 -16.96
C ASN A 530 -4.92 30.12 -18.21
N GLU A 531 -5.49 28.93 -18.06
CA GLU A 531 -5.91 28.11 -19.20
C GLU A 531 -7.05 28.77 -19.99
N LEU A 532 -8.03 29.38 -19.31
CA LEU A 532 -9.10 30.13 -19.98
C LEU A 532 -8.59 31.39 -20.67
N PHE A 533 -7.61 32.10 -20.08
CA PHE A 533 -7.04 33.30 -20.69
C PHE A 533 -6.33 33.02 -22.02
N LYS A 534 -5.86 31.79 -22.28
CA LYS A 534 -5.31 31.42 -23.60
C LYS A 534 -6.32 31.61 -24.73
N LEU A 535 -7.62 31.56 -24.43
CA LEU A 535 -8.70 31.78 -25.38
C LEU A 535 -8.90 33.27 -25.69
N THR A 536 -8.76 34.14 -24.68
CA THR A 536 -9.04 35.57 -24.80
C THR A 536 -7.81 36.38 -25.22
N ASP A 537 -6.63 36.04 -24.69
CA ASP A 537 -5.37 36.77 -24.88
C ASP A 537 -5.06 37.10 -26.36
N PRO A 538 -5.29 36.20 -27.35
CA PRO A 538 -5.03 36.52 -28.75
C PRO A 538 -5.82 37.71 -29.31
N HIS A 539 -7.05 37.95 -28.84
CA HIS A 539 -7.88 39.08 -29.29
C HIS A 539 -7.37 40.43 -28.80
N PHE A 540 -6.82 40.46 -27.58
CA PHE A 540 -6.33 41.68 -26.92
C PHE A 540 -4.85 41.97 -27.21
N GLY A 541 -4.13 41.02 -27.82
CA GLY A 541 -2.72 41.16 -28.18
C GLY A 541 -2.42 42.36 -29.08
N GLY A 542 -1.62 43.30 -28.55
CA GLY A 542 -1.22 44.52 -29.24
C GLY A 542 -2.25 45.65 -29.19
N THR A 543 -3.23 45.58 -28.29
CA THR A 543 -4.19 46.65 -28.01
C THR A 543 -3.87 47.29 -26.65
N ASP A 544 -4.43 48.48 -26.40
CA ASP A 544 -4.31 49.15 -25.09
C ASP A 544 -5.30 48.59 -24.03
N VAL A 545 -6.01 47.50 -24.33
CA VAL A 545 -7.02 46.90 -23.45
C VAL A 545 -6.44 45.67 -22.75
N ASP A 546 -6.26 45.76 -21.43
CA ASP A 546 -5.81 44.63 -20.61
C ASP A 546 -7.01 43.84 -20.05
N ILE A 547 -7.37 42.75 -20.74
CA ILE A 547 -8.49 41.90 -20.36
C ILE A 547 -8.28 41.21 -19.01
N ARG A 548 -7.04 40.88 -18.65
CA ARG A 548 -6.72 40.20 -17.38
C ARG A 548 -6.92 41.16 -16.21
N ALA A 549 -6.47 42.41 -16.34
CA ALA A 549 -6.70 43.44 -15.34
C ALA A 549 -8.19 43.77 -15.18
N ILE A 550 -8.92 43.85 -16.29
CA ILE A 550 -10.38 44.08 -16.27
C ILE A 550 -11.10 42.91 -15.58
N GLN A 551 -10.78 41.67 -15.95
CA GLN A 551 -11.34 40.47 -15.32
C GLN A 551 -11.01 40.43 -13.82
N ALA A 552 -9.79 40.77 -13.40
CA ALA A 552 -9.42 40.83 -11.99
C ALA A 552 -10.27 41.85 -11.20
N LEU A 553 -10.53 43.03 -11.78
CA LEU A 553 -11.42 44.03 -11.17
C LEU A 553 -12.87 43.54 -11.09
N LEU A 554 -13.36 42.86 -12.12
CA LEU A 554 -14.73 42.34 -12.16
C LEU A 554 -14.93 41.19 -11.18
N ILE A 555 -14.02 40.22 -11.13
CA ILE A 555 -14.07 39.08 -10.22
C ILE A 555 -13.93 39.57 -8.76
N GLY A 556 -12.98 40.46 -8.49
CA GLY A 556 -12.83 41.08 -7.17
C GLY A 556 -14.08 41.88 -6.76
N GLY A 557 -14.67 42.60 -7.72
CA GLY A 557 -15.93 43.33 -7.54
C GLY A 557 -17.10 42.41 -7.20
N ILE A 558 -17.26 41.29 -7.91
CA ILE A 558 -18.28 40.27 -7.63
C ILE A 558 -18.13 39.75 -6.20
N TYR A 559 -16.94 39.32 -5.81
CA TYR A 559 -16.70 38.82 -4.45
C TYR A 559 -17.02 39.88 -3.40
N TYR A 560 -16.54 41.11 -3.58
CA TYR A 560 -16.79 42.17 -2.62
C TYR A 560 -18.27 42.56 -2.52
N LEU A 561 -18.96 42.75 -3.65
CA LEU A 561 -20.38 43.15 -3.69
C LEU A 561 -21.26 42.13 -2.97
N VAL A 562 -21.06 40.84 -3.24
CA VAL A 562 -21.83 39.77 -2.61
C VAL A 562 -21.51 39.67 -1.11
N LEU A 563 -20.23 39.66 -0.73
CA LEU A 563 -19.83 39.62 0.69
C LEU A 563 -20.36 40.82 1.47
N HIS A 564 -20.30 42.01 0.88
CA HIS A 564 -20.83 43.24 1.48
C HIS A 564 -22.35 43.14 1.66
N ALA A 565 -23.09 42.76 0.63
CA ALA A 565 -24.54 42.66 0.68
C ALA A 565 -25.03 41.62 1.69
N LYS A 566 -24.36 40.45 1.76
CA LYS A 566 -24.73 39.36 2.68
C LYS A 566 -24.27 39.58 4.11
N SER A 567 -23.23 40.39 4.33
CA SER A 567 -22.69 40.66 5.68
C SER A 567 -23.27 41.93 6.33
N ASN A 568 -23.44 43.00 5.55
CA ASN A 568 -23.87 44.31 6.05
C ASN A 568 -25.36 44.59 5.79
N GLY A 569 -25.97 43.91 4.80
CA GLY A 569 -27.38 44.11 4.44
C GLY A 569 -27.72 45.50 3.90
N SER A 570 -26.73 46.37 3.73
CA SER A 570 -26.92 47.73 3.23
C SER A 570 -26.79 47.77 1.71
N THR A 571 -27.34 48.83 1.12
CA THR A 571 -27.11 49.10 -0.30
C THR A 571 -25.63 49.39 -0.56
N PHE A 572 -25.16 49.06 -1.76
CA PHE A 572 -23.85 49.44 -2.26
C PHE A 572 -24.03 50.24 -3.55
N CYS A 573 -23.52 51.47 -3.59
CA CYS A 573 -23.82 52.43 -4.65
C CYS A 573 -25.33 52.63 -4.91
N GLY A 574 -26.16 52.50 -3.86
CA GLY A 574 -27.61 52.60 -3.96
C GLY A 574 -28.32 51.37 -4.54
N LEU A 575 -27.61 50.25 -4.73
CA LEU A 575 -28.16 48.96 -5.17
C LEU A 575 -28.33 48.03 -3.98
N ASP A 576 -29.46 47.36 -3.86
CA ASP A 576 -29.66 46.25 -2.92
C ASP A 576 -29.44 44.91 -3.63
N ILE A 577 -28.29 44.31 -3.41
CA ILE A 577 -27.89 43.08 -4.12
C ILE A 577 -28.70 41.86 -3.63
N ASN A 578 -29.46 41.98 -2.55
CA ASN A 578 -30.39 40.94 -2.12
C ASN A 578 -31.68 40.92 -2.94
N GLU A 579 -31.97 41.98 -3.70
CA GLU A 579 -33.18 42.13 -4.49
C GLU A 579 -32.94 41.80 -5.97
N LEU A 580 -33.82 40.98 -6.55
CA LEU A 580 -33.73 40.52 -7.93
C LEU A 580 -33.56 41.66 -8.96
N PRO A 581 -34.27 42.81 -8.87
CA PRO A 581 -34.11 43.90 -9.84
C PRO A 581 -32.68 44.46 -9.89
N ASP A 582 -32.01 44.59 -8.75
CA ASP A 582 -30.66 45.14 -8.68
C ASP A 582 -29.58 44.10 -9.02
N GLN A 583 -29.84 42.82 -8.72
CA GLN A 583 -29.03 41.71 -9.26
C GLN A 583 -29.01 41.72 -10.80
N GLN A 584 -30.17 41.90 -11.44
CA GLN A 584 -30.26 41.97 -12.90
C GLN A 584 -29.52 43.19 -13.48
N ARG A 585 -29.49 44.32 -12.77
CA ARG A 585 -28.71 45.50 -13.17
C ARG A 585 -27.21 45.20 -13.15
N ILE A 586 -26.71 44.51 -12.12
CA ILE A 586 -25.30 44.09 -12.05
C ILE A 586 -24.97 43.11 -13.18
N ILE A 587 -25.78 42.07 -13.38
CA ILE A 587 -25.59 41.08 -14.44
C ILE A 587 -25.51 41.76 -15.80
N LYS A 588 -26.40 42.71 -16.07
CA LYS A 588 -26.38 43.52 -17.29
C LYS A 588 -25.07 44.31 -17.42
N SER A 589 -24.62 44.95 -16.35
CA SER A 589 -23.35 45.70 -16.34
C SER A 589 -22.12 44.82 -16.53
N LEU A 590 -22.08 43.62 -15.94
CA LEU A 590 -20.98 42.66 -16.13
C LEU A 590 -20.84 42.28 -17.61
N ARG A 591 -21.95 41.92 -18.27
CA ARG A 591 -21.97 41.61 -19.71
C ARG A 591 -21.54 42.81 -20.55
N GLN A 592 -22.07 43.99 -20.23
CA GLN A 592 -21.77 45.22 -20.96
C GLN A 592 -20.28 45.61 -20.86
N LEU A 593 -19.66 45.44 -19.69
CA LEU A 593 -18.25 45.75 -19.50
C LEU A 593 -17.36 44.83 -20.32
N VAL A 594 -17.65 43.52 -20.37
CA VAL A 594 -16.91 42.58 -21.24
C VAL A 594 -17.13 42.95 -22.71
N GLU A 595 -18.37 43.22 -23.13
CA GLU A 595 -18.68 43.64 -24.50
C GLU A 595 -17.90 44.90 -24.91
N TRP A 596 -17.85 45.91 -24.04
CA TRP A 596 -17.08 47.13 -24.27
C TRP A 596 -15.58 46.86 -24.40
N SER A 597 -15.02 45.97 -23.58
CA SER A 597 -13.62 45.57 -23.70
C SER A 597 -13.32 44.94 -25.06
N TYR A 598 -14.14 43.98 -25.50
CA TYR A 598 -13.96 43.31 -26.79
C TYR A 598 -14.17 44.25 -27.97
N ALA A 599 -15.16 45.16 -27.89
CA ALA A 599 -15.42 46.17 -28.92
C ALA A 599 -14.28 47.18 -29.03
N LYS A 600 -13.67 47.58 -27.90
CA LYS A 600 -12.54 48.52 -27.88
C LYS A 600 -11.24 47.88 -28.37
N ALA A 601 -11.06 46.57 -28.14
CA ALA A 601 -9.92 45.79 -28.62
C ALA A 601 -10.04 45.37 -30.10
N LYS A 602 -11.19 45.63 -30.74
CA LYS A 602 -11.40 45.32 -32.16
C LYS A 602 -10.47 46.18 -33.02
N LYS A 603 -9.55 45.52 -33.72
CA LYS A 603 -8.60 46.15 -34.64
C LYS A 603 -9.29 46.77 -35.85
#